data_AF-A0A099WCC2-F1
#
_entry.id   AF-A0A099WCC2-F1
#
_cell.length_a   1.000
_cell.length_b   1.000
_cell.length_c   1.000
_cell.angle_alpha   90.00
_cell.angle_beta   90.00
_cell.angle_gamma   90.00
#
_symmetry.space_group_name_H-M   'P 1'
#
loop_
_entity.id
_entity.type
_entity.pdbx_description
1 polymer ?
#
loop_
_entity_poly.entity_id
_entity_poly.type
_entity_poly.pdbx_seq_one_letter_code
_entity_poly.pdbx_strand_id
1 'polypeptide(L)'
;MSIFKNEEENRDDVLNRDVASITVSTGPTAVNHDIVQVVFVRNYIQVEPKAGWQATSDFSGLVRGLQEQAHELGGDAVLNCHFDEHFIKEEDGKLLFSQVGYGTVVMTKITRF
;
A
#
# COMPACT_ATOMS: atom_id res chain seq x y z
N MET A 1 6.18 -28.36 -23.83
CA MET A 1 7.01 -27.20 -23.41
C MET A 1 6.20 -26.41 -22.41
N SER A 2 6.69 -26.35 -21.17
CA SER A 2 5.98 -25.80 -20.01
C SER A 2 6.02 -24.27 -20.02
N ILE A 3 4.87 -23.65 -20.30
CA ILE A 3 4.70 -22.18 -20.26
C ILE A 3 4.08 -21.76 -18.91
N PHE A 4 3.48 -22.68 -18.16
CA PHE A 4 2.76 -22.38 -16.91
C PHE A 4 3.59 -22.47 -15.62
N LYS A 5 4.86 -22.89 -15.69
CA LYS A 5 5.63 -23.18 -14.48
C LYS A 5 6.23 -21.94 -13.80
N ASN A 6 6.32 -20.81 -14.52
CA ASN A 6 7.08 -19.63 -14.10
C ASN A 6 6.25 -18.66 -13.24
N GLU A 7 4.91 -18.67 -13.37
CA GLU A 7 4.02 -17.79 -12.61
C GLU A 7 3.81 -18.29 -11.17
N GLU A 8 3.70 -19.61 -10.98
CA GLU A 8 3.55 -20.22 -9.65
C GLU A 8 4.82 -20.07 -8.81
N GLU A 9 6.00 -20.30 -9.40
CA GLU A 9 7.30 -20.17 -8.71
C GLU A 9 7.53 -18.73 -8.21
N ASN A 10 7.15 -17.72 -8.98
CA ASN A 10 7.33 -16.32 -8.60
C ASN A 10 6.38 -15.90 -7.47
N ARG A 11 5.15 -16.45 -7.44
CA ARG A 11 4.18 -16.16 -6.37
C ARG A 11 4.60 -16.76 -5.04
N ASP A 12 5.07 -18.01 -5.02
CA ASP A 12 5.53 -18.67 -3.81
C ASP A 12 6.77 -18.00 -3.22
N ASP A 13 7.67 -17.49 -4.08
CA ASP A 13 8.82 -16.68 -3.68
C ASP A 13 8.41 -15.30 -3.14
N VAL A 14 7.23 -14.76 -3.49
CA VAL A 14 6.69 -13.49 -2.95
C VAL A 14 6.01 -13.69 -1.61
N LEU A 15 5.20 -14.73 -1.46
CA LEU A 15 4.46 -15.01 -0.21
C LEU A 15 5.37 -15.39 0.97
N ASN A 16 6.63 -15.74 0.68
CA ASN A 16 7.66 -15.99 1.70
C ASN A 16 8.50 -14.75 2.05
N ARG A 17 8.24 -13.58 1.44
CA ARG A 17 9.00 -12.34 1.70
C ARG A 17 8.50 -11.67 2.96
N ASP A 18 9.38 -10.90 3.61
CA ASP A 18 8.93 -10.01 4.67
C ASP A 18 8.03 -8.91 4.07
N VAL A 19 6.86 -8.69 4.65
CA VAL A 19 5.94 -7.61 4.28
C VAL A 19 6.67 -6.26 4.22
N ALA A 20 7.61 -6.01 5.13
CA ALA A 20 8.36 -4.76 5.16
C ALA A 20 9.29 -4.56 3.94
N SER A 21 9.60 -5.63 3.19
CA SER A 21 10.41 -5.58 1.98
C SER A 21 9.65 -5.10 0.74
N ILE A 22 8.31 -5.05 0.80
CA ILE A 22 7.49 -4.56 -0.30
C ILE A 22 7.71 -3.07 -0.48
N THR A 23 8.07 -2.68 -1.70
CA THR A 23 8.37 -1.29 -2.03
C THR A 23 7.07 -0.48 -2.17
N VAL A 24 6.99 0.69 -1.54
CA VAL A 24 5.87 1.63 -1.71
C VAL A 24 6.39 2.92 -2.30
N SER A 25 5.81 3.37 -3.40
CA SER A 25 6.25 4.57 -4.12
C SER A 25 5.08 5.42 -4.58
N THR A 26 5.20 6.74 -4.44
CA THR A 26 4.25 7.72 -5.00
C THR A 26 4.42 7.92 -6.51
N GLY A 27 5.54 7.47 -7.09
CA GLY A 27 5.86 7.60 -8.50
C GLY A 27 5.85 6.28 -9.27
N PRO A 28 5.99 6.34 -10.60
CA PRO A 28 6.09 5.16 -11.45
C PRO A 28 7.48 4.51 -11.36
N THR A 29 7.62 3.32 -11.93
CA THR A 29 8.91 2.63 -12.11
C THR A 29 9.21 2.38 -13.59
N ALA A 30 10.49 2.35 -13.95
CA ALA A 30 10.96 1.94 -15.28
C ALA A 30 11.21 0.42 -15.37
N VAL A 31 11.09 -0.31 -14.26
CA VAL A 31 11.28 -1.76 -14.22
C VAL A 31 10.07 -2.46 -14.84
N ASN A 32 10.30 -3.53 -15.60
CA ASN A 32 9.22 -4.33 -16.18
C ASN A 32 8.43 -5.06 -15.08
N HIS A 33 7.12 -4.93 -15.10
CA HIS A 33 6.23 -5.47 -14.07
C HIS A 33 4.86 -5.81 -14.66
N ASP A 34 4.15 -6.74 -14.01
CA ASP A 34 2.73 -6.96 -14.25
C ASP A 34 1.91 -6.21 -13.20
N ILE A 35 0.78 -5.64 -13.65
CA ILE A 35 -0.20 -5.02 -12.76
C ILE A 35 -1.05 -6.13 -12.15
N VAL A 36 -1.14 -6.16 -10.83
CA VAL A 36 -2.00 -7.10 -10.10
C VAL A 36 -3.38 -6.47 -9.92
N GLN A 37 -3.47 -5.41 -9.11
CA GLN A 37 -4.71 -4.64 -8.90
C GLN A 37 -4.43 -3.33 -8.14
N VAL A 38 -5.46 -2.49 -8.03
CA VAL A 38 -5.44 -1.29 -7.16
C VAL A 38 -5.89 -1.67 -5.75
N VAL A 39 -5.21 -1.15 -4.73
CA VAL A 39 -5.49 -1.38 -3.32
C VAL A 39 -5.79 -0.09 -2.58
N PHE A 40 -6.59 -0.18 -1.52
CA PHE A 40 -7.02 0.95 -0.70
C PHE A 40 -6.89 0.59 0.78
N VAL A 41 -6.29 1.50 1.55
CA VAL A 41 -6.12 1.40 2.99
C VAL A 41 -6.64 2.67 3.62
N ARG A 42 -7.36 2.53 4.73
CA ARG A 42 -7.87 3.66 5.50
C ARG A 42 -7.48 3.50 6.96
N ASN A 43 -7.04 4.60 7.56
CA ASN A 43 -6.78 4.70 8.98
C ASN A 43 -7.68 5.78 9.61
N TYR A 44 -8.19 5.52 10.81
CA TYR A 44 -8.96 6.45 11.59
C TYR A 44 -8.25 6.73 12.92
N ILE A 45 -7.97 8.00 13.17
CA ILE A 45 -7.35 8.46 14.40
C ILE A 45 -8.36 9.36 15.10
N GLN A 46 -8.81 8.96 16.29
CA GLN A 46 -9.64 9.83 17.11
C GLN A 46 -8.76 10.97 17.64
N VAL A 47 -9.12 12.21 17.33
CA VAL A 47 -8.34 13.39 17.72
C VAL A 47 -9.17 14.29 18.64
N GLU A 48 -8.50 14.82 19.67
CA GLU A 48 -9.10 15.91 20.45
C GLU A 48 -8.97 17.22 19.65
N PRO A 49 -10.05 18.00 19.49
CA PRO A 49 -9.95 19.31 18.87
C PRO A 49 -9.11 20.24 19.75
N LYS A 50 -7.83 20.42 19.39
CA LYS A 50 -6.93 21.40 20.01
C LYS A 50 -6.60 22.49 18.99
N ALA A 51 -6.68 23.74 19.43
CA ALA A 51 -6.28 24.87 18.60
C ALA A 51 -4.81 24.72 18.19
N GLY A 52 -4.54 24.74 16.88
CA GLY A 52 -3.19 24.59 16.34
C GLY A 52 -2.72 23.15 16.11
N TRP A 53 -3.61 22.15 16.16
CA TRP A 53 -3.26 20.80 15.71
C TRP A 53 -2.91 20.82 14.22
N GLN A 54 -1.64 20.66 13.90
CA GLN A 54 -1.18 20.31 12.57
C GLN A 54 -1.09 18.79 12.52
N ALA A 55 -1.71 18.18 11.52
CA ALA A 55 -1.48 16.78 11.22
C ALA A 55 0.03 16.59 11.05
N THR A 56 0.67 15.92 11.99
CA THR A 56 1.98 15.34 11.72
C THR A 56 1.68 14.15 10.84
N SER A 57 2.05 14.27 9.58
CA SER A 57 1.74 13.38 8.46
C SER A 57 2.44 12.02 8.64
N ASP A 58 2.06 11.29 9.69
CA ASP A 58 2.49 9.91 9.88
C ASP A 58 1.60 9.02 9.03
N PHE A 59 2.16 8.57 7.91
CA PHE A 59 1.54 7.62 7.00
C PHE A 59 2.03 6.19 7.22
N SER A 60 2.82 5.91 8.26
CA SER A 60 3.41 4.59 8.51
C SER A 60 2.35 3.49 8.57
N GLY A 61 1.21 3.75 9.21
CA GLY A 61 0.08 2.82 9.25
C GLY A 61 -0.52 2.54 7.87
N LEU A 62 -0.62 3.55 7.00
CA LEU A 62 -1.11 3.36 5.63
C LEU A 62 -0.11 2.61 4.77
N VAL A 63 1.18 2.97 4.86
CA VAL A 63 2.27 2.29 4.16
C VAL A 63 2.29 0.82 4.55
N ARG A 64 2.20 0.53 5.86
CA ARG A 64 2.16 -0.84 6.35
C ARG A 64 0.95 -1.61 5.82
N GLY A 65 -0.25 -1.01 5.86
CA GLY A 65 -1.44 -1.66 5.30
C GLY A 65 -1.35 -1.89 3.80
N LEU A 66 -0.70 -0.99 3.04
CA LEU A 66 -0.50 -1.16 1.60
C LEU A 66 0.47 -2.31 1.32
N GLN A 67 1.53 -2.42 2.11
CA GLN A 67 2.46 -3.55 2.06
C GLN A 67 1.76 -4.87 2.39
N GLU A 68 0.93 -4.92 3.44
CA GLU A 68 0.20 -6.13 3.84
C GLU A 68 -0.75 -6.59 2.73
N GLN A 69 -1.55 -5.68 2.15
CA GLN A 69 -2.44 -6.03 1.04
C GLN A 69 -1.65 -6.48 -0.19
N ALA A 70 -0.55 -5.80 -0.53
CA ALA A 70 0.29 -6.22 -1.65
C ALA A 70 0.90 -7.60 -1.44
N HIS A 71 1.35 -7.90 -0.21
CA HIS A 71 1.89 -9.21 0.16
C HIS A 71 0.85 -10.32 -0.02
N GLU A 72 -0.36 -10.14 0.48
CA GLU A 72 -1.46 -11.10 0.35
C GLU A 72 -1.83 -11.39 -1.12
N LEU A 73 -1.65 -10.39 -1.98
CA LEU A 73 -1.90 -10.48 -3.42
C LEU A 73 -0.71 -11.05 -4.20
N GLY A 74 0.41 -11.33 -3.53
CA GLY A 74 1.63 -11.79 -4.18
C GLY A 74 2.37 -10.70 -4.97
N GLY A 75 2.09 -9.42 -4.72
CA GLY A 75 2.84 -8.30 -5.29
C GLY A 75 4.11 -7.99 -4.51
N ASP A 76 5.08 -7.36 -5.18
CA ASP A 76 6.36 -6.96 -4.58
C ASP A 76 6.56 -5.44 -4.48
N ALA A 77 5.66 -4.67 -5.09
CA ALA A 77 5.61 -3.23 -4.92
C ALA A 77 4.18 -2.67 -5.03
N VAL A 78 3.98 -1.49 -4.45
CA VAL A 78 2.81 -0.62 -4.64
C VAL A 78 3.29 0.70 -5.23
N LEU A 79 2.86 1.00 -6.45
CA LEU A 79 3.31 2.16 -7.23
C LEU A 79 2.20 3.19 -7.40
N ASN A 80 2.59 4.42 -7.77
CA ASN A 80 1.68 5.54 -7.96
C ASN A 80 0.77 5.76 -6.74
N CYS A 81 1.36 5.66 -5.55
CA CYS A 81 0.62 5.82 -4.31
C CYS A 81 0.19 7.27 -4.10
N HIS A 82 -1.04 7.44 -3.62
CA HIS A 82 -1.61 8.70 -3.20
C HIS A 82 -2.09 8.58 -1.76
N PHE A 83 -1.94 9.67 -1.01
CA PHE A 83 -2.33 9.75 0.39
C PHE A 83 -3.16 11.02 0.61
N ASP A 84 -4.36 10.85 1.15
CA ASP A 84 -5.31 11.93 1.41
C ASP A 84 -5.72 11.94 2.88
N GLU A 85 -5.98 13.13 3.41
CA GLU A 85 -6.32 13.35 4.82
C GLU A 85 -7.59 14.19 4.95
N HIS A 86 -8.50 13.78 5.82
CA HIS A 86 -9.79 14.41 6.00
C HIS A 86 -10.18 14.42 7.48
N PHE A 87 -10.73 15.55 7.95
CA PHE A 87 -11.39 15.60 9.24
C PHE A 87 -12.86 15.29 9.09
N ILE A 88 -13.36 14.34 9.88
CA ILE A 88 -14.75 13.93 9.92
C ILE A 88 -15.30 14.30 11.30
N LYS A 89 -16.37 15.08 11.34
CA LYS A 89 -17.11 15.33 12.57
C LYS A 89 -18.17 14.25 12.73
N GLU A 90 -18.12 13.52 13.83
CA GLU A 90 -19.13 12.53 14.19
C GLU A 90 -20.34 13.20 14.88
N GLU A 91 -21.48 12.51 14.88
CA GLU A 91 -22.73 13.00 15.47
C GLU A 91 -22.63 13.25 16.98
N ASP A 92 -21.74 12.55 17.67
CA ASP A 92 -21.47 12.71 19.10
C ASP A 92 -20.51 13.88 19.42
N GLY A 93 -20.12 14.65 18.41
CA GLY A 93 -19.21 15.80 18.52
C GLY A 93 -17.72 15.43 18.53
N LYS A 94 -17.37 14.14 18.39
CA LYS A 94 -15.98 13.73 18.22
C LYS A 94 -15.45 14.14 16.85
N LEU A 95 -14.15 14.42 16.80
CA LEU A 95 -13.43 14.68 15.57
C LEU A 95 -12.57 13.46 15.24
N LEU A 96 -12.83 12.84 14.11
CA LEU A 96 -11.99 11.80 13.55
C LEU A 96 -11.07 12.41 12.49
N PHE A 97 -9.81 12.02 12.54
CA PHE A 97 -8.87 12.24 11.47
C PHE A 97 -8.78 10.97 10.63
N SER A 98 -9.30 11.04 9.40
CA SER A 98 -9.32 9.94 8.43
C SER A 98 -8.17 10.14 7.46
N GLN A 99 -7.28 9.17 7.37
CA GLN A 99 -6.25 9.12 6.34
C GLN A 99 -6.55 7.96 5.39
N VAL A 100 -6.37 8.18 4.10
CA VAL A 100 -6.59 7.18 3.05
C VAL A 100 -5.34 7.07 2.20
N GLY A 101 -4.87 5.86 1.96
CA GLY A 101 -3.79 5.55 1.05
C GLY A 101 -4.27 4.60 -0.04
N TYR A 102 -3.89 4.85 -1.28
CA TYR A 102 -4.20 3.94 -2.39
C TYR A 102 -3.10 3.94 -3.43
N GLY A 103 -2.96 2.83 -4.15
CA GLY A 103 -1.93 2.66 -5.17
C GLY A 103 -2.12 1.35 -5.94
N THR A 104 -1.24 1.11 -6.90
CA THR A 104 -1.31 -0.07 -7.77
C THR A 104 -0.30 -1.11 -7.34
N VAL A 105 -0.77 -2.29 -6.95
CA VAL A 105 0.07 -3.45 -6.67
C VAL A 105 0.61 -4.02 -7.97
N VAL A 106 1.90 -4.28 -7.99
CA VAL A 106 2.60 -4.84 -9.13
C VAL A 106 3.48 -6.00 -8.71
N MET A 107 3.79 -6.89 -9.67
CA MET A 107 4.78 -7.94 -9.53
C MET A 107 5.90 -7.69 -10.53
N THR A 108 7.12 -7.50 -10.03
CA THR A 108 8.29 -7.23 -10.86
C THR A 108 8.72 -8.50 -11.62
N LYS A 109 8.99 -8.36 -12.93
CA LYS A 109 9.52 -9.46 -13.74
C LYS A 109 11.02 -9.56 -13.54
N ILE A 110 11.48 -10.62 -12.89
CA ILE A 110 12.91 -10.92 -12.78
C ILE A 110 13.37 -11.55 -14.11
N THR A 111 14.04 -10.77 -14.95
CA THR A 111 14.78 -11.32 -16.09
C THR A 111 16.06 -11.94 -15.57
N ARG A 112 16.12 -13.27 -15.45
CA ARG A 112 17.40 -13.97 -15.22
C ARG A 112 18.21 -13.91 -16.53
N PHE A 113 19.39 -13.31 -16.47
CA PHE A 113 20.38 -13.30 -17.56
C PHE A 113 21.20 -14.58 -17.58
#